data_AF-A0ABD0MDP7-F1
#
_entry.id   AF-A0ABD0MDP7-F1
#
_cell.length_a   1.000
_cell.length_b   1.000
_cell.length_c   1.000
_cell.angle_alpha   90.00
_cell.angle_beta   90.00
_cell.angle_gamma   90.00
#
_symmetry.space_group_name_H-M   'P 1'
#
loop_
_entity.id
_entity.type
_entity.pdbx_description
1 polymer ?
#
loop_
_entity_poly.entity_id
_entity_poly.type
_entity_poly.pdbx_seq_one_letter_code
_entity_poly.pdbx_strand_id
1 'polypeptide(L)'
;MPAFATPLNTRASITALKALWPPNPQLRVVFFSSSYLKALDRLWKARGLTEKRLSTGFMLINVALELCDNVDVYGFWPFSVNLEKQSIPHHYFDNNIPRVSLHYMPEEFVRLLQLHSQGALTLHLQPCS
;
A
#
# COMPACT_ATOMS: atom_id res chain seq x y z
N MET A 1 8.90 4.24 2.13
CA MET A 1 9.51 3.26 3.07
C MET A 1 8.75 3.29 4.39
N PRO A 2 8.19 2.17 4.89
CA PRO A 2 7.54 2.14 6.20
C PRO A 2 8.62 2.13 7.29
N ALA A 3 9.10 3.33 7.63
CA ALA A 3 10.29 3.58 8.44
C ALA A 3 10.28 2.86 9.78
N PHE A 4 9.12 2.77 10.43
CA PHE A 4 8.99 2.18 11.77
C PHE A 4 8.32 0.81 11.78
N ALA A 5 8.28 0.11 10.63
CA ALA A 5 7.72 -1.24 10.56
C ALA A 5 8.71 -2.33 11.02
N THR A 6 10.02 -2.12 10.84
CA THR A 6 11.07 -3.06 11.28
C THR A 6 12.32 -2.28 11.72
N PRO A 7 13.19 -2.86 12.57
CA PRO A 7 14.46 -2.23 12.95
C PRO A 7 15.37 -1.89 11.76
N LEU A 8 15.39 -2.75 10.74
CA LEU A 8 16.14 -2.52 9.50
C LEU A 8 15.62 -1.29 8.75
N ASN A 9 14.30 -1.19 8.60
CA ASN A 9 13.68 -0.03 7.95
C ASN A 9 13.96 1.25 8.74
N THR A 10 13.92 1.19 10.07
CA THR A 10 14.17 2.36 10.93
C THR A 10 15.58 2.87 10.74
N ARG A 11 16.57 1.96 10.76
CA ARG A 11 17.97 2.32 10.51
C ARG A 11 18.14 2.96 9.14
N ALA A 12 17.62 2.33 8.09
CA ALA A 12 17.72 2.83 6.73
C ALA A 12 17.00 4.20 6.55
N SER A 13 15.82 4.39 7.13
CA SER A 13 15.10 5.67 7.08
C SER A 13 15.81 6.79 7.82
N ILE A 14 16.42 6.51 8.98
CA ILE A 14 17.23 7.50 9.71
C ILE A 14 18.48 7.87 8.90
N THR A 15 19.16 6.89 8.31
CA THR A 15 20.33 7.15 7.45
C THR A 15 19.94 8.01 6.24
N ALA A 16 18.84 7.69 5.57
CA ALA A 16 18.33 8.48 4.45
C ALA A 16 17.98 9.91 4.86
N LEU A 17 17.28 10.08 6.00
CA LEU A 17 16.95 11.41 6.52
C LEU A 17 18.22 12.24 6.82
N LYS A 18 19.23 11.62 7.45
CA LYS A 18 20.50 12.28 7.75
C LYS A 18 21.29 12.67 6.50
N ALA A 19 21.16 11.93 5.40
CA ALA A 19 21.81 12.26 4.13
C ALA A 19 21.06 13.37 3.36
N LEU A 20 19.72 13.40 3.47
CA LEU A 20 18.88 14.35 2.76
C LEU A 20 18.75 15.71 3.47
N TRP A 21 18.88 15.74 4.80
CA TRP A 21 18.70 16.95 5.60
C TRP A 21 19.77 18.03 5.37
N PRO A 22 21.09 17.74 5.40
CA PRO A 22 22.13 18.76 5.23
C PRO A 22 22.04 19.58 3.94
N PRO A 23 21.78 18.98 2.75
CA PRO A 23 21.66 19.75 1.52
C PRO A 23 20.30 20.44 1.34
N ASN A 24 19.24 20.01 2.03
CA ASN A 24 17.88 20.51 1.83
C ASN A 24 17.12 20.62 3.18
N PRO A 25 17.41 21.64 4.00
CA PRO A 25 16.76 21.80 5.31
C PRO A 25 15.24 22.06 5.22
N GLN A 26 14.73 22.46 4.06
CA GLN A 26 13.29 22.65 3.83
C GLN A 26 12.58 21.36 3.40
N LEU A 27 13.30 20.27 3.15
CA LEU A 27 12.71 19.00 2.77
C LEU A 27 11.92 18.41 3.96
N ARG A 28 10.60 18.38 3.83
CA ARG A 28 9.72 17.74 4.81
C ARG A 28 9.62 16.25 4.49
N VAL A 29 10.20 15.42 5.34
CA VAL A 29 10.06 13.97 5.29
C VAL A 29 9.03 13.55 6.33
N VAL A 30 8.00 12.82 5.89
CA VAL A 30 6.99 12.24 6.77
C VAL A 30 7.11 10.73 6.79
N PHE A 31 6.81 10.14 7.95
CA PHE A 31 6.83 8.70 8.15
C PHE A 31 5.50 8.26 8.76
N PHE A 32 5.05 7.06 8.39
CA PHE A 32 3.91 6.43 9.07
C PHE A 32 4.17 6.31 10.56
N SER A 33 3.20 6.72 11.38
CA SER A 33 3.24 6.46 12.81
C SER A 33 3.18 4.95 13.08
N SER A 34 4.06 4.45 13.97
CA SER A 34 4.05 3.03 14.35
C SER A 34 2.79 2.65 15.13
N SER A 35 2.21 3.57 15.89
CA SER A 35 0.93 3.35 16.59
C SER A 35 -0.23 3.25 15.60
N TYR A 36 -0.23 4.11 14.58
CA TYR A 36 -1.21 4.07 13.49
C TYR A 36 -1.14 2.71 12.75
N LEU A 37 0.05 2.28 12.33
CA LEU A 37 0.21 1.00 11.64
C LEU A 37 -0.28 -0.19 12.47
N LYS A 38 -0.05 -0.19 13.79
CA LYS A 38 -0.57 -1.22 14.70
C LYS A 38 -2.09 -1.16 14.88
N ALA A 39 -2.67 0.03 14.89
CA ALA A 39 -4.12 0.19 14.96
C ALA A 39 -4.78 -0.31 13.66
N LEU A 40 -4.21 0.07 12.52
CA LEU A 40 -4.67 -0.34 11.20
C LEU A 40 -4.60 -1.86 11.00
N ASP A 41 -3.49 -2.49 11.38
CA ASP A 41 -3.33 -3.95 11.34
C ASP A 41 -4.40 -4.66 12.20
N ARG A 42 -4.65 -4.19 13.43
CA ARG A 42 -5.70 -4.74 14.29
C ARG A 42 -7.10 -4.56 13.70
N LEU A 43 -7.38 -3.39 13.13
CA LEU A 43 -8.67 -3.06 12.53
C LEU A 43 -9.05 -4.04 11.42
N TRP A 44 -8.09 -4.34 10.55
CA TRP A 44 -8.31 -5.19 9.39
C TRP A 44 -8.25 -6.69 9.71
N LYS A 45 -7.43 -7.10 10.69
CA LYS A 45 -7.47 -8.46 11.24
C LYS A 45 -8.82 -8.78 11.87
N ALA A 46 -9.40 -7.82 12.61
CA ALA A 46 -10.76 -7.96 13.14
C ALA A 46 -11.84 -8.05 12.04
N ARG A 47 -11.51 -7.63 10.81
CA ARG A 47 -12.34 -7.77 9.59
C ARG A 47 -11.89 -8.94 8.69
N GLY A 48 -11.18 -9.90 9.28
CA GLY A 48 -10.87 -11.17 8.64
C GLY A 48 -9.73 -11.13 7.64
N LEU A 49 -8.85 -10.12 7.70
CA LEU A 49 -7.53 -10.21 7.04
C LEU A 49 -6.59 -11.10 7.88
N THR A 50 -5.83 -11.97 7.22
CA THR A 50 -5.03 -13.01 7.90
C THR A 50 -3.52 -12.89 7.66
N GLU A 51 -3.10 -11.97 6.81
CA GLU A 51 -1.71 -11.77 6.47
C GLU A 51 -0.86 -11.32 7.67
N LYS A 52 0.44 -11.62 7.58
CA LYS A 52 1.39 -11.22 8.62
C LYS A 52 1.53 -9.70 8.68
N ARG A 53 1.43 -9.02 7.54
CA ARG A 53 1.53 -7.57 7.41
C ARG A 53 0.75 -7.09 6.19
N LEU A 54 -0.01 -6.01 6.35
CA LEU A 54 -0.61 -5.28 5.23
C LEU A 54 0.45 -4.88 4.17
N SER A 55 0.04 -4.76 2.91
CA SER A 55 0.84 -4.17 1.85
C SER A 55 0.99 -2.66 2.03
N THR A 56 2.05 -2.09 1.48
CA THR A 56 2.25 -0.62 1.51
C THR A 56 1.12 0.10 0.78
N GLY A 57 0.61 -0.47 -0.32
CA GLY A 57 -0.50 0.11 -1.07
C GLY A 57 -1.76 0.19 -0.23
N PHE A 58 -2.11 -0.90 0.47
CA PHE A 58 -3.29 -0.94 1.33
C PHE A 58 -3.19 0.03 2.51
N MET A 59 -1.99 0.18 3.10
CA MET A 59 -1.75 1.20 4.15
C MET A 59 -1.95 2.63 3.64
N LEU A 60 -1.44 2.95 2.44
CA LEU A 60 -1.58 4.29 1.86
C LEU A 60 -3.02 4.61 1.50
N ILE A 61 -3.77 3.63 0.97
CA ILE A 61 -5.19 3.81 0.66
C ILE A 61 -6.00 4.11 1.92
N ASN A 62 -5.73 3.42 3.03
CA ASN A 62 -6.42 3.71 4.30
C ASN A 62 -6.12 5.11 4.84
N VAL A 63 -4.87 5.58 4.74
CA VAL A 63 -4.55 6.97 5.08
C VAL A 63 -5.28 7.95 4.17
N ALA A 64 -5.37 7.66 2.87
CA ALA A 64 -6.10 8.52 1.93
C ALA A 64 -7.60 8.58 2.29
N LEU A 65 -8.22 7.45 2.66
CA LEU A 65 -9.61 7.40 3.11
C LEU A 65 -9.87 8.23 4.39
N GLU A 66 -8.86 8.43 5.23
CA GLU A 66 -8.97 9.24 6.44
C GLU A 66 -8.72 10.74 6.20
N LEU A 67 -8.08 11.11 5.07
CA LEU A 67 -7.60 12.47 4.82
C LEU A 67 -8.21 13.15 3.59
N CYS A 68 -8.78 12.39 2.66
CA CYS A 68 -9.25 12.87 1.37
C CYS A 68 -10.76 12.68 1.25
N ASP A 69 -11.44 13.65 0.62
CA ASP A 69 -12.88 13.55 0.35
C ASP A 69 -13.20 12.47 -0.70
N ASN A 70 -12.30 12.26 -1.66
CA ASN A 70 -12.41 11.27 -2.73
C ASN A 70 -11.08 10.53 -2.90
N VAL A 71 -11.16 9.22 -3.12
CA VAL A 71 -9.99 8.35 -3.28
C VAL A 71 -10.14 7.49 -4.53
N ASP A 72 -9.31 7.76 -5.53
CA ASP A 72 -9.18 6.96 -6.74
C ASP A 72 -7.92 6.09 -6.67
N VAL A 73 -8.11 4.78 -6.76
CA VAL A 73 -7.05 3.78 -6.62
C VAL A 73 -6.73 3.18 -7.98
N TYR A 74 -5.46 3.30 -8.38
CA TYR A 74 -4.91 2.75 -9.62
C TYR A 74 -3.84 1.70 -9.31
N GLY A 75 -3.70 0.71 -10.21
CA GLY A 75 -2.60 -0.25 -10.16
C GLY A 75 -2.66 -1.26 -9.01
N PHE A 76 -3.75 -1.29 -8.23
CA PHE A 76 -3.96 -2.32 -7.22
C PHE A 76 -4.63 -3.55 -7.84
N TRP A 77 -3.82 -4.39 -8.47
CA TRP A 77 -4.26 -5.64 -9.10
C TRP A 77 -3.29 -6.78 -8.75
N PRO A 78 -3.66 -7.68 -7.80
CA PRO A 78 -2.74 -8.69 -7.28
C PRO A 78 -2.74 -9.99 -8.09
N PHE A 79 -3.20 -9.98 -9.35
CA PHE A 79 -3.34 -11.17 -10.18
C PHE A 79 -2.47 -11.09 -11.43
N SER A 80 -2.01 -12.24 -11.93
CA SER A 80 -1.15 -12.33 -13.13
C SER A 80 -1.92 -12.31 -14.45
N VAL A 81 -3.24 -12.13 -14.39
CA VAL A 81 -4.13 -12.14 -15.55
C VAL A 81 -5.06 -10.94 -15.43
N ASN A 82 -5.27 -10.19 -16.52
CA ASN A 82 -6.22 -9.07 -16.55
C ASN A 82 -7.67 -9.52 -16.81
N LEU A 83 -8.59 -8.57 -16.89
CA LEU A 83 -10.02 -8.84 -17.12
C LEU A 83 -10.27 -9.46 -18.51
N GLU A 84 -9.40 -9.17 -19.48
CA GLU A 84 -9.40 -9.72 -20.85
C GLU A 84 -8.73 -11.10 -20.96
N LYS A 85 -8.38 -11.72 -19.83
CA LYS A 85 -7.72 -13.05 -19.75
C LYS A 85 -6.31 -13.10 -20.34
N GLN A 86 -5.63 -11.97 -20.42
CA GLN A 86 -4.25 -11.85 -20.90
C GLN A 86 -3.29 -11.89 -19.70
N SER A 87 -2.18 -12.60 -19.87
CA SER A 87 -1.09 -12.62 -18.90
C SER A 87 -0.46 -11.24 -18.78
N ILE A 88 -0.28 -10.75 -17.56
CA ILE A 88 0.33 -9.45 -17.27
C ILE A 88 1.47 -9.59 -16.25
N PRO A 89 2.50 -8.74 -16.34
CA PRO A 89 3.57 -8.72 -15.34
C PRO A 89 3.04 -8.24 -13.99
N HIS A 90 3.75 -8.62 -12.93
CA HIS A 90 3.39 -8.22 -11.57
C HIS A 90 3.59 -6.71 -11.31
N HIS A 91 4.62 -6.12 -11.92
CA HIS A 91 4.85 -4.69 -11.87
C HIS A 91 4.65 -4.07 -13.25
N TYR A 92 4.25 -2.80 -13.27
CA TYR A 92 4.05 -2.07 -14.52
C TYR A 92 5.37 -1.63 -15.19
N PHE A 93 6.48 -1.63 -14.44
CA PHE A 93 7.78 -1.10 -14.90
C PHE A 93 8.86 -2.17 -15.07
N ASP A 94 8.59 -3.42 -14.67
CA ASP A 94 9.54 -4.53 -14.80
C ASP A 94 8.83 -5.88 -14.94
N ASN A 95 9.61 -6.93 -15.22
CA ASN A 95 9.15 -8.32 -15.31
C ASN A 95 9.56 -9.16 -14.10
N ASN A 96 9.79 -8.54 -12.94
CA ASN A 96 10.21 -9.25 -11.74
C ASN A 96 9.05 -10.07 -11.17
N ILE A 97 9.37 -11.29 -10.73
CA ILE A 97 8.41 -12.18 -10.08
C ILE A 97 8.14 -11.67 -8.65
N PRO A 98 6.88 -11.69 -8.17
CA PRO A 98 6.57 -11.35 -6.79
C PRO A 98 7.40 -12.21 -5.82
N ARG A 99 8.04 -11.54 -4.86
CA ARG A 99 8.77 -12.23 -3.80
C ARG A 99 7.79 -12.94 -2.87
N VAL A 100 8.27 -13.99 -2.18
CA VAL A 100 7.51 -14.63 -1.08
C VAL A 100 7.05 -13.55 -0.11
N SER A 101 5.73 -13.36 -0.04
CA SER A 101 5.13 -12.15 0.51
C SER A 101 4.72 -12.33 1.97
N LEU A 102 4.94 -11.28 2.76
CA LEU A 102 4.39 -11.17 4.12
C LEU A 102 2.93 -10.66 4.11
N HIS A 103 2.45 -10.22 2.95
CA HIS A 103 1.12 -9.69 2.65
C HIS A 103 0.36 -10.71 1.82
N TYR A 104 -0.97 -10.71 1.94
CA TYR A 104 -1.83 -11.46 1.04
C TYR A 104 -2.74 -10.49 0.28
N MET A 105 -2.16 -9.89 -0.78
CA MET A 105 -2.83 -8.83 -1.54
C MET A 105 -4.16 -9.23 -2.17
N PRO A 106 -4.44 -10.51 -2.55
CA PRO A 106 -5.78 -10.91 -2.96
C PRO A 106 -6.86 -10.65 -1.91
N GLU A 107 -6.60 -10.91 -0.62
CA GLU A 107 -7.57 -10.59 0.45
C GLU A 107 -7.74 -9.08 0.63
N GLU A 108 -6.63 -8.33 0.59
CA GLU A 108 -6.66 -6.86 0.61
C GLU A 108 -7.49 -6.29 -0.55
N PHE A 109 -7.30 -6.83 -1.76
CA PHE A 109 -8.07 -6.44 -2.96
C PHE A 109 -9.57 -6.68 -2.78
N VAL A 110 -9.98 -7.81 -2.18
CA VAL A 110 -11.40 -8.06 -1.90
C VAL A 110 -11.95 -6.99 -0.94
N ARG A 111 -11.20 -6.55 0.06
CA ARG A 111 -11.62 -5.46 0.95
C ARG A 111 -11.73 -4.13 0.23
N LEU A 112 -10.78 -3.82 -0.65
CA LEU A 112 -10.85 -2.62 -1.50
C LEU A 112 -12.06 -2.68 -2.44
N LEU A 113 -12.37 -3.85 -3.00
CA LEU A 113 -13.54 -4.04 -3.87
C LEU A 113 -14.85 -3.86 -3.11
N GLN A 114 -14.91 -4.29 -1.86
CA GLN A 114 -16.05 -4.03 -0.97
C GLN A 114 -16.20 -2.54 -0.66
N LEU A 115 -15.10 -1.82 -0.39
CA LEU A 115 -15.13 -0.38 -0.19
C LEU A 115 -15.56 0.35 -1.47
N HIS A 116 -15.12 -0.14 -2.63
CA HIS A 116 -15.53 0.38 -3.93
C HIS A 116 -17.03 0.24 -4.15
N SER A 117 -17.60 -0.95 -3.89
CA SER A 117 -19.05 -1.16 -4.05
C SER A 117 -19.91 -0.36 -3.07
N GLN A 118 -19.33 0.08 -1.95
CA GLN A 118 -19.96 0.96 -0.96
C GLN A 118 -19.81 2.45 -1.31
N GLY A 119 -19.08 2.81 -2.36
CA GLY A 119 -18.80 4.19 -2.74
C GLY A 119 -17.78 4.90 -1.85
N ALA A 120 -17.03 4.16 -1.03
CA ALA A 120 -16.00 4.75 -0.16
C ALA A 120 -14.71 5.09 -0.93
N LEU A 121 -14.46 4.42 -2.06
CA LEU A 121 -13.36 4.71 -2.98
C LEU A 121 -13.72 4.26 -4.41
N THR A 122 -12.94 4.67 -5.39
CA THR A 122 -13.05 4.19 -6.77
C THR A 122 -11.85 3.31 -7.11
N LEU A 123 -12.08 2.04 -7.48
CA LEU A 123 -11.03 1.19 -8.05
C LEU A 123 -11.04 1.29 -9.56
N HIS A 124 -9.92 1.73 -10.14
CA HIS A 124 -9.71 1.79 -11.59
C HIS A 124 -9.00 0.52 -12.06
N LEU A 125 -9.76 -0.37 -12.71
CA LEU A 125 -9.28 -1.70 -13.16
C LEU A 125 -9.14 -1.80 -14.69
N GLN A 126 -9.47 -0.74 -15.42
CA GLN A 126 -9.45 -0.67 -16.87
C GLN A 126 -8.62 0.55 -17.34
N PRO A 127 -8.24 0.62 -18.63
CA PRO A 127 -7.61 1.81 -19.19
C PRO A 127 -8.45 3.07 -18.92
N CYS A 128 -7.78 4.17 -18.61
CA CYS A 128 -8.43 5.47 -18.45
C CYS A 128 -8.93 5.97 -19.82
N SER A 129 -10.09 6.63 -19.83
CA SER A 129 -10.65 7.34 -20.98
C SER A 129 -10.13 8.77 -21.09
#